data_AF-A0A150VNW3-F1
#
_entry.id   AF-A0A150VNW3-F1
#
_cell.length_a   1.000
_cell.length_b   1.000
_cell.length_c   1.000
_cell.angle_alpha   90.00
_cell.angle_beta   90.00
_cell.angle_gamma   90.00
#
_symmetry.space_group_name_H-M   'P 1'
#
loop_
_entity.id
_entity.type
_entity.pdbx_description
1 polymer ?
#
loop_
_entity_poly.entity_id
_entity_poly.type
_entity_poly.pdbx_seq_one_letter_code
_entity_poly.pdbx_strand_id
1 'polypeptide(L)'
;MDKRIPRGSWFEDDAFRELVRQTVPLRPGGWSLPEFEDAVSALGWELDEPDEFAGQVRRRFVFRKGPWGGYGSVDSDPEEPERILKLRVPVVDMPPEDVRTAADMVRAAWWVMEEELGPPTLWGGGVGPWMLWRRPGSSLVVHADSEGQVDFELVNTDADPDAAGRTDSRGSWRAADPEHLPPAAPADPATDWDAMEKRLYRALRALAHDTPFLPGMFILHLGSAQDPQRFVQCWNEGLELVIEATGYLHHPELADPARLAESGWQSPHSLWQRRFPDAMGEASCAKTAAHMLVGELGNLGVDPADLVHSGTVSGRGHNFHLDLPGLGARRDPRA
;
A
#
# COMPACT_ATOMS: atom_id res chain seq x y z
N MET A 1 -0.72 -37.73 -0.45
CA MET A 1 0.54 -37.81 0.32
C MET A 1 0.59 -36.55 1.15
N ASP A 2 0.34 -36.68 2.45
CA ASP A 2 0.08 -35.57 3.38
C ASP A 2 1.42 -34.91 3.76
N LYS A 3 1.82 -33.86 3.03
CA LYS A 3 3.09 -33.14 3.23
C LYS A 3 2.91 -32.08 4.32
N ARG A 4 2.89 -32.50 5.58
CA ARG A 4 3.06 -31.55 6.70
C ARG A 4 4.53 -31.18 6.81
N ILE A 5 4.84 -29.92 6.45
CA ILE A 5 6.19 -29.34 6.46
C ILE A 5 6.42 -28.60 7.79
N PRO A 6 7.51 -28.87 8.53
CA PRO A 6 7.87 -28.18 9.79
C PRO A 6 8.21 -26.68 9.63
N ARG A 7 8.19 -25.93 10.75
CA ARG A 7 8.12 -24.46 10.86
C ARG A 7 9.45 -23.84 11.40
N GLY A 8 9.93 -22.69 10.87
CA GLY A 8 11.13 -21.95 11.35
C GLY A 8 11.40 -20.57 10.68
N SER A 9 12.12 -19.65 11.35
CA SER A 9 12.25 -18.18 11.13
C SER A 9 13.34 -17.73 10.12
N TRP A 10 12.95 -17.15 8.97
CA TRP A 10 13.86 -16.85 7.83
C TRP A 10 14.60 -15.50 7.88
N PHE A 11 14.15 -14.55 8.70
CA PHE A 11 14.81 -13.23 8.83
C PHE A 11 16.10 -13.26 9.67
N GLU A 12 16.36 -14.37 10.37
CA GLU A 12 17.48 -14.48 11.31
C GLU A 12 18.77 -14.99 10.65
N ASP A 13 18.69 -15.60 9.46
CA ASP A 13 19.79 -16.37 8.84
C ASP A 13 20.35 -15.77 7.52
N ASP A 14 20.20 -14.45 7.28
CA ASP A 14 20.66 -13.74 6.06
C ASP A 14 20.12 -14.26 4.71
N ALA A 15 19.30 -15.31 4.70
CA ALA A 15 18.86 -15.98 3.49
C ALA A 15 17.98 -15.09 2.60
N PHE A 16 17.13 -14.25 3.19
CA PHE A 16 16.37 -13.26 2.42
C PHE A 16 17.27 -12.22 1.77
N ARG A 17 18.26 -11.74 2.51
CA ARG A 17 19.23 -10.76 2.02
C ARG A 17 19.99 -11.32 0.81
N GLU A 18 20.40 -12.58 0.87
CA GLU A 18 21.04 -13.25 -0.26
C GLU A 18 20.10 -13.40 -1.47
N LEU A 19 18.82 -13.75 -1.26
CA LEU A 19 17.83 -13.79 -2.34
C LEU A 19 17.68 -12.44 -3.03
N VAL A 20 17.61 -11.36 -2.25
CA VAL A 20 17.55 -9.99 -2.78
C VAL A 20 18.80 -9.71 -3.62
N ARG A 21 20.00 -9.99 -3.11
CA ARG A 21 21.27 -9.81 -3.84
C ARG A 21 21.36 -10.60 -5.13
N GLN A 22 20.77 -11.79 -5.19
CA GLN A 22 20.73 -12.62 -6.40
C GLN A 22 19.71 -12.13 -7.43
N THR A 23 18.58 -11.61 -6.96
CA THR A 23 17.48 -11.15 -7.83
C THR A 23 17.73 -9.76 -8.41
N VAL A 24 18.43 -8.89 -7.67
CA VAL A 24 18.72 -7.51 -8.07
C VAL A 24 19.45 -7.40 -9.42
N PRO A 25 20.50 -8.20 -9.71
CA PRO A 25 21.19 -8.17 -10.99
C PRO A 25 20.36 -8.69 -12.17
N LEU A 26 19.24 -9.39 -11.93
CA LEU A 26 18.41 -9.92 -13.01
C LEU A 26 17.78 -8.77 -13.80
N ARG A 27 18.18 -8.70 -15.07
CA ARG A 27 17.79 -7.70 -16.08
C ARG A 27 17.43 -8.42 -17.38
N PRO A 28 16.35 -9.22 -17.41
CA PRO A 28 15.95 -9.89 -18.65
C PRO A 28 15.55 -8.81 -19.67
N GLY A 29 16.43 -8.54 -20.64
CA GLY A 29 16.32 -7.39 -21.53
C GLY A 29 15.10 -7.44 -22.45
N GLY A 30 14.71 -8.64 -22.90
CA GLY A 30 13.49 -8.87 -23.66
C GLY A 30 12.38 -9.57 -22.87
N TRP A 31 12.63 -9.94 -21.60
CA TRP A 31 11.71 -10.75 -20.80
C TRP A 31 11.21 -12.00 -21.52
N SER A 32 12.01 -12.55 -22.43
CA SER A 32 11.71 -13.82 -23.09
C SER A 32 12.08 -14.98 -22.17
N LEU A 33 11.36 -16.09 -22.29
CA LEU A 33 11.62 -17.30 -21.51
C LEU A 33 13.08 -17.78 -21.65
N PRO A 34 13.69 -17.84 -22.85
CA PRO A 34 15.08 -18.30 -22.98
C PRO A 34 16.09 -17.39 -22.27
N GLU A 35 15.92 -16.06 -22.38
CA GLU A 35 16.78 -15.11 -21.66
C GLU A 35 16.59 -15.23 -20.14
N PHE A 36 15.35 -15.45 -19.70
CA PHE A 36 15.03 -15.62 -18.30
C PHE A 36 15.63 -16.91 -17.74
N GLU A 37 15.48 -18.03 -18.46
CA GLU A 37 16.06 -19.34 -18.14
C GLU A 37 17.58 -19.26 -18.03
N ASP A 38 18.27 -18.59 -18.97
CA ASP A 38 19.73 -18.39 -18.90
C ASP A 38 20.14 -17.61 -17.64
N ALA A 39 19.43 -16.50 -17.36
CA ALA A 39 19.73 -15.65 -16.22
C ALA A 39 19.52 -16.35 -14.86
N VAL A 40 18.44 -17.13 -14.71
CA VAL A 40 18.18 -17.87 -13.45
C VAL A 40 19.01 -19.15 -13.34
N SER A 41 19.36 -19.79 -14.46
CA SER A 41 20.26 -20.95 -14.48
C SER A 41 21.67 -20.59 -13.99
N ALA A 42 22.15 -19.39 -14.30
CA ALA A 42 23.42 -18.87 -13.77
C ALA A 42 23.42 -18.75 -12.23
N LEU A 43 22.25 -18.59 -11.61
CA LEU A 43 22.04 -18.62 -10.16
C LEU A 43 21.87 -20.04 -9.60
N GLY A 44 21.85 -21.05 -10.47
CA GLY A 44 21.60 -22.45 -10.13
C GLY A 44 20.13 -22.75 -9.83
N TRP A 45 19.20 -21.92 -10.32
CA TRP A 45 17.76 -22.16 -10.21
C TRP A 45 17.29 -22.95 -11.43
N GLU A 46 16.53 -24.01 -11.20
CA GLU A 46 16.03 -24.91 -12.24
C GLU A 46 14.51 -24.76 -12.32
N LEU A 47 14.01 -24.35 -13.48
CA LEU A 47 12.57 -24.19 -13.75
C LEU A 47 11.95 -25.54 -14.10
N ASP A 48 10.87 -25.88 -13.41
CA ASP A 48 10.01 -27.02 -13.67
C ASP A 48 9.21 -26.82 -14.97
N GLU A 49 8.60 -27.91 -15.46
CA GLU A 49 7.66 -27.88 -16.57
C GLU A 49 6.50 -26.89 -16.30
N PRO A 50 6.00 -26.18 -17.33
CA PRO A 50 4.90 -25.24 -17.18
C PRO A 50 3.60 -25.97 -16.82
N ASP A 51 2.83 -25.35 -15.94
CA ASP A 51 1.48 -25.75 -15.56
C ASP A 51 0.51 -24.58 -15.75
N GLU A 52 -0.76 -24.86 -16.04
CA GLU A 52 -1.80 -23.84 -16.17
C GLU A 52 -2.48 -23.61 -14.82
N PHE A 53 -2.40 -22.38 -14.31
CA PHE A 53 -3.05 -21.99 -13.07
C PHE A 53 -3.83 -20.70 -13.26
N ALA A 54 -5.15 -20.75 -13.03
CA ALA A 54 -6.06 -19.61 -13.16
C ALA A 54 -5.96 -18.88 -14.54
N GLY A 55 -5.73 -19.64 -15.62
CA GLY A 55 -5.59 -19.10 -16.97
C GLY A 55 -4.23 -18.46 -17.27
N GLN A 56 -3.24 -18.61 -16.38
CA GLN A 56 -1.85 -18.21 -16.61
C GLN A 56 -0.95 -19.43 -16.77
N VAL A 57 0.06 -19.31 -17.64
CA VAL A 57 1.13 -20.29 -17.76
C VAL A 57 2.18 -20.01 -16.69
N ARG A 58 2.34 -20.95 -15.76
CA ARG A 58 3.23 -20.81 -14.59
C ARG A 58 4.29 -21.91 -14.59
N ARG A 59 5.54 -21.53 -14.37
CA ARG A 59 6.64 -22.46 -14.05
C ARG A 59 7.02 -22.31 -12.58
N ARG A 60 7.33 -23.41 -11.91
CA ARG A 60 7.90 -23.38 -10.54
C ARG A 60 9.41 -23.54 -10.64
N PHE A 61 10.16 -23.12 -9.63
CA PHE A 61 11.59 -23.42 -9.54
C PHE A 61 11.99 -23.62 -8.10
N VAL A 62 12.91 -24.56 -7.85
CA VAL A 62 13.39 -24.85 -6.50
C VAL A 62 14.69 -24.11 -6.23
N PHE A 63 14.82 -23.53 -5.03
CA PHE A 63 16.06 -22.89 -4.59
C PHE A 63 17.08 -23.94 -4.13
N ARG A 64 18.34 -23.85 -4.59
CA ARG A 64 19.45 -24.64 -4.01
C ARG A 64 19.76 -24.24 -2.56
N LYS A 65 19.52 -22.97 -2.21
CA LYS A 65 19.53 -22.38 -0.87
C LYS A 65 18.41 -21.33 -0.83
N GLY A 66 17.37 -21.51 -0.02
CA GLY A 66 16.18 -20.64 -0.05
C GLY A 66 15.13 -21.04 0.98
N PRO A 67 13.95 -20.38 1.00
CA PRO A 67 12.97 -20.50 2.07
C PRO A 67 12.47 -21.93 2.25
N TRP A 68 12.10 -22.25 3.49
CA TRP A 68 11.51 -23.54 3.88
C TRP A 68 10.05 -23.59 3.37
N GLY A 69 9.94 -23.99 2.11
CA GLY A 69 8.77 -23.94 1.24
C GLY A 69 9.18 -24.24 -0.22
N GLY A 70 10.42 -23.87 -0.58
CA GLY A 70 11.21 -24.57 -1.59
C GLY A 70 10.82 -24.31 -3.03
N TYR A 71 10.00 -23.31 -3.35
CA TYR A 71 9.81 -22.91 -4.74
C TYR A 71 9.50 -21.43 -4.92
N GLY A 72 10.05 -20.84 -5.99
CA GLY A 72 9.50 -19.64 -6.59
C GLY A 72 8.63 -19.99 -7.79
N SER A 73 8.00 -18.99 -8.37
CA SER A 73 7.18 -19.13 -9.57
C SER A 73 7.52 -18.06 -10.59
N VAL A 74 7.36 -18.42 -11.87
CA VAL A 74 7.48 -17.51 -13.01
C VAL A 74 6.16 -17.55 -13.76
N ASP A 75 5.50 -16.41 -13.83
CA ASP A 75 4.24 -16.22 -14.56
C ASP A 75 4.55 -15.68 -15.97
N SER A 76 4.03 -16.37 -16.97
CA SER A 76 4.14 -15.98 -18.39
C SER A 76 2.83 -15.35 -18.87
N ASP A 77 2.91 -14.62 -19.97
CA ASP A 77 1.75 -14.10 -20.66
C ASP A 77 0.86 -15.27 -21.16
N PRO A 78 -0.46 -15.23 -20.93
CA PRO A 78 -1.34 -16.31 -21.34
C PRO A 78 -1.51 -16.42 -22.86
N GLU A 79 -1.37 -15.32 -23.60
CA GLU A 79 -1.44 -15.28 -25.06
C GLU A 79 -0.07 -15.52 -25.71
N GLU A 80 1.00 -15.13 -25.02
CA GLU A 80 2.39 -15.31 -25.44
C GLU A 80 3.21 -16.05 -24.36
N PRO A 81 3.14 -17.39 -24.22
CA PRO A 81 3.79 -18.14 -23.13
C PRO A 81 5.33 -18.06 -23.09
N GLU A 82 5.96 -17.54 -24.14
CA GLU A 82 7.39 -17.23 -24.19
C GLU A 82 7.73 -15.87 -23.58
N ARG A 83 6.73 -15.03 -23.29
CA ARG A 83 6.89 -13.72 -22.67
C ARG A 83 6.68 -13.84 -21.16
N ILE A 84 7.71 -13.53 -20.39
CA ILE A 84 7.66 -13.53 -18.93
C ILE A 84 7.12 -12.19 -18.43
N LEU A 85 6.15 -12.27 -17.53
CA LEU A 85 5.55 -11.11 -16.88
C LEU A 85 6.12 -10.87 -15.49
N LYS A 86 6.39 -11.96 -14.76
CA LYS A 86 6.73 -11.87 -13.34
C LYS A 86 7.48 -13.09 -12.84
N LEU A 87 8.42 -12.86 -11.93
CA LEU A 87 8.92 -13.86 -10.99
C LEU A 87 8.40 -13.52 -9.59
N ARG A 88 7.90 -14.52 -8.85
CA ARG A 88 7.39 -14.40 -7.49
C ARG A 88 8.06 -15.42 -6.58
N VAL A 89 8.48 -14.97 -5.41
CA VAL A 89 9.04 -15.79 -4.34
C VAL A 89 8.24 -15.54 -3.06
N PRO A 90 7.53 -16.55 -2.55
CA PRO A 90 6.97 -16.49 -1.21
C PRO A 90 8.11 -16.42 -0.19
N VAL A 91 8.21 -15.30 0.52
CA VAL A 91 9.20 -15.03 1.58
C VAL A 91 8.72 -15.60 2.91
N VAL A 92 7.40 -15.52 3.15
CA VAL A 92 6.72 -16.14 4.28
C VAL A 92 5.53 -16.91 3.74
N ASP A 93 5.56 -18.23 3.91
CA ASP A 93 4.48 -19.16 3.52
C ASP A 93 3.91 -19.86 4.78
N MET A 94 3.83 -19.12 5.89
CA MET A 94 3.16 -19.58 7.09
C MET A 94 1.85 -18.81 7.25
N PRO A 95 0.72 -19.47 7.54
CA PRO A 95 -0.45 -18.75 7.97
C PRO A 95 -0.07 -17.97 9.23
N PRO A 96 -0.25 -16.64 9.25
CA PRO A 96 0.09 -15.82 10.39
C PRO A 96 -0.78 -16.28 11.55
N GLU A 97 -0.13 -16.63 12.66
CA GLU A 97 -0.85 -17.01 13.86
C GLU A 97 -1.62 -15.81 14.44
N ASP A 98 -1.21 -14.57 14.09
CA ASP A 98 -1.95 -13.31 14.27
C ASP A 98 -1.44 -12.14 13.37
N VAL A 99 -2.20 -11.03 13.34
CA VAL A 99 -1.90 -9.79 12.57
C VAL A 99 -0.58 -9.12 12.99
N ARG A 100 -0.16 -9.25 14.26
CA ARG A 100 1.08 -8.62 14.75
C ARG A 100 2.30 -9.35 14.23
N THR A 101 2.25 -10.68 14.19
CA THR A 101 3.28 -11.54 13.62
C THR A 101 3.44 -11.27 12.13
N ALA A 102 2.33 -11.11 11.40
CA ALA A 102 2.37 -10.65 10.00
C ALA A 102 3.04 -9.27 9.87
N ALA A 103 2.69 -8.31 10.74
CA ALA A 103 3.30 -6.98 10.74
C ALA A 103 4.83 -7.02 10.93
N ASP A 104 5.30 -7.83 11.87
CA ASP A 104 6.73 -7.93 12.19
C ASP A 104 7.51 -8.61 11.05
N MET A 105 6.93 -9.63 10.40
CA MET A 105 7.52 -10.28 9.23
C MET A 105 7.64 -9.33 8.04
N VAL A 106 6.57 -8.59 7.74
CA VAL A 106 6.58 -7.60 6.67
C VAL A 106 7.59 -6.49 6.98
N ARG A 107 7.67 -6.02 8.23
CA ARG A 107 8.68 -5.03 8.66
C ARG A 107 10.11 -5.55 8.51
N ALA A 108 10.35 -6.83 8.82
CA ALA A 108 11.65 -7.46 8.66
C ALA A 108 12.04 -7.57 7.17
N ALA A 109 11.10 -7.95 6.30
CA ALA A 109 11.34 -7.97 4.86
C ALA A 109 11.68 -6.57 4.34
N TRP A 110 10.96 -5.56 4.80
CA TRP A 110 11.21 -4.18 4.41
C TRP A 110 12.58 -3.69 4.85
N TRP A 111 13.01 -4.05 6.06
CA TRP A 111 14.33 -3.72 6.57
C TRP A 111 15.44 -4.25 5.66
N VAL A 112 15.39 -5.54 5.31
CA VAL A 112 16.37 -6.15 4.41
C VAL A 112 16.36 -5.50 3.04
N MET A 113 15.18 -5.24 2.47
CA MET A 113 15.08 -4.63 1.15
C MET A 113 15.65 -3.21 1.12
N GLU A 114 15.33 -2.38 2.11
CA GLU A 114 15.86 -1.01 2.16
C GLU A 114 17.36 -0.97 2.40
N GLU A 115 17.92 -1.88 3.21
CA GLU A 115 19.37 -1.96 3.40
C GLU A 115 20.10 -2.33 2.11
N GLU A 116 19.53 -3.24 1.32
CA GLU A 116 20.16 -3.72 0.09
C GLU A 116 19.90 -2.81 -1.12
N LEU A 117 18.75 -2.12 -1.18
CA LEU A 117 18.31 -1.35 -2.35
C LEU A 117 18.24 0.16 -2.13
N GLY A 118 18.31 0.62 -0.89
CA GLY A 118 17.93 1.99 -0.51
C GLY A 118 16.41 2.17 -0.42
N PRO A 119 15.94 3.43 -0.27
CA PRO A 119 14.52 3.72 -0.06
C PRO A 119 13.65 3.28 -1.25
N PRO A 120 12.39 2.86 -1.04
CA PRO A 120 11.50 2.49 -2.13
C PRO A 120 11.11 3.70 -2.98
N THR A 121 10.89 3.48 -4.27
CA THR A 121 10.35 4.49 -5.18
C THR A 121 8.89 4.79 -4.89
N LEU A 122 8.13 3.78 -4.47
CA LEU A 122 6.69 3.90 -4.22
C LEU A 122 6.27 2.91 -3.14
N TRP A 123 5.37 3.35 -2.30
CA TRP A 123 4.70 2.57 -1.27
C TRP A 123 3.21 2.56 -1.57
N GLY A 124 2.50 1.58 -1.04
CA GLY A 124 1.06 1.63 -1.00
C GLY A 124 0.46 0.50 -0.21
N GLY A 125 -0.85 0.40 -0.28
CA GLY A 125 -1.57 -0.69 0.36
C GLY A 125 -3.04 -0.70 0.00
N GLY A 126 -3.65 -1.86 0.11
CA GLY A 126 -5.08 -2.08 -0.09
C GLY A 126 -5.56 -3.17 0.85
N VAL A 127 -5.18 -4.39 0.53
CA VAL A 127 -5.33 -5.57 1.39
C VAL A 127 -3.92 -5.97 1.83
N GLY A 128 -3.38 -5.22 2.80
CA GLY A 128 -1.97 -5.28 3.18
C GLY A 128 -1.08 -4.28 2.41
N PRO A 129 0.14 -4.03 2.91
CA PRO A 129 1.04 -3.03 2.37
C PRO A 129 2.02 -3.60 1.36
N TRP A 130 2.52 -2.74 0.48
CA TRP A 130 3.53 -3.08 -0.52
C TRP A 130 4.53 -1.94 -0.75
N MET A 131 5.72 -2.31 -1.19
CA MET A 131 6.81 -1.40 -1.54
C MET A 131 7.40 -1.79 -2.88
N LEU A 132 7.80 -0.78 -3.65
CA LEU A 132 8.25 -0.92 -5.02
C LEU A 132 9.53 -0.12 -5.26
N TRP A 133 10.52 -0.76 -5.90
CA TRP A 133 11.73 -0.14 -6.41
C TRP A 133 11.72 -0.18 -7.93
N ARG A 134 11.57 0.99 -8.56
CA ARG A 134 11.59 1.12 -10.01
C ARG A 134 13.02 1.02 -10.52
N ARG A 135 13.18 0.32 -11.64
CA ARG A 135 14.45 0.18 -12.31
C ARG A 135 14.21 0.16 -13.82
N PRO A 136 15.22 0.43 -14.66
CA PRO A 136 15.05 0.32 -16.10
C PRO A 136 14.58 -1.09 -16.50
N GLY A 137 13.48 -1.18 -17.24
CA GLY A 137 12.88 -2.42 -17.76
C GLY A 137 12.29 -3.38 -16.72
N SER A 138 12.29 -3.04 -15.42
CA SER A 138 11.82 -3.96 -14.37
C SER A 138 11.57 -3.25 -13.03
N SER A 139 10.71 -3.83 -12.20
CA SER A 139 10.49 -3.36 -10.84
C SER A 139 10.64 -4.51 -9.86
N LEU A 140 11.20 -4.22 -8.69
CA LEU A 140 11.17 -5.13 -7.54
C LEU A 140 10.04 -4.72 -6.62
N VAL A 141 9.30 -5.70 -6.11
CA VAL A 141 8.13 -5.46 -5.27
C VAL A 141 8.20 -6.39 -4.07
N VAL A 142 7.95 -5.87 -2.88
CA VAL A 142 7.58 -6.69 -1.72
C VAL A 142 6.18 -6.30 -1.32
N HIS A 143 5.30 -7.28 -1.21
CA HIS A 143 3.92 -7.05 -0.80
C HIS A 143 3.48 -8.12 0.20
N ALA A 144 2.47 -7.78 0.98
CA ALA A 144 1.81 -8.69 1.87
C ALA A 144 0.31 -8.66 1.65
N ASP A 145 -0.32 -9.83 1.75
CA ASP A 145 -1.77 -9.94 1.65
C ASP A 145 -2.46 -9.86 3.04
N SER A 146 -3.79 -9.98 3.06
CA SER A 146 -4.58 -10.01 4.31
C SER A 146 -4.26 -11.20 5.20
N GLU A 147 -3.76 -12.28 4.61
CA GLU A 147 -3.34 -13.47 5.31
C GLU A 147 -1.87 -13.37 5.70
N GLY A 148 -1.24 -12.19 5.69
CA GLY A 148 0.14 -12.01 6.15
C GLY A 148 1.19 -12.79 5.38
N GLN A 149 0.83 -13.41 4.25
CA GLN A 149 1.80 -13.98 3.33
C GLN A 149 2.61 -12.83 2.73
N VAL A 150 3.93 -12.98 2.71
CA VAL A 150 4.84 -11.99 2.16
C VAL A 150 5.44 -12.54 0.89
N ASP A 151 5.30 -11.81 -0.20
CA ASP A 151 5.88 -12.15 -1.49
C ASP A 151 6.93 -11.11 -1.90
N PHE A 152 8.00 -11.61 -2.48
CA PHE A 152 9.00 -10.82 -3.19
C PHE A 152 8.90 -11.09 -4.68
N GLU A 153 8.74 -10.04 -5.47
CA GLU A 153 8.47 -10.14 -6.91
C GLU A 153 9.46 -9.31 -7.72
N LEU A 154 9.82 -9.86 -8.88
CA LEU A 154 10.49 -9.16 -9.97
C LEU A 154 9.50 -9.08 -11.15
N VAL A 155 9.15 -7.86 -11.53
CA VAL A 155 8.01 -7.58 -12.42
C VAL A 155 8.45 -6.85 -13.68
N ASN A 156 7.92 -7.27 -14.83
CA ASN A 156 8.11 -6.61 -16.12
C ASN A 156 7.31 -5.31 -16.20
N THR A 157 8.00 -4.18 -16.06
CA THR A 157 7.36 -2.85 -16.03
C THR A 157 6.94 -2.37 -17.42
N ASP A 158 7.50 -2.93 -18.49
CA ASP A 158 7.13 -2.57 -19.87
C ASP A 158 5.89 -3.34 -20.34
N ALA A 159 5.68 -4.56 -19.83
CA ALA A 159 4.48 -5.35 -20.10
C ALA A 159 3.28 -4.87 -19.28
N ASP A 160 3.52 -4.44 -18.06
CA ASP A 160 2.49 -3.86 -17.21
C ASP A 160 3.13 -2.92 -16.17
N PRO A 161 3.12 -1.59 -16.42
CA PRO A 161 3.63 -0.62 -15.46
C PRO A 161 2.87 -0.64 -14.12
N ASP A 162 1.72 -1.32 -14.06
CA ASP A 162 0.86 -1.53 -12.89
C ASP A 162 0.89 -2.99 -12.36
N ALA A 163 1.80 -3.87 -12.81
CA ALA A 163 1.79 -5.30 -12.42
C ALA A 163 2.25 -5.58 -10.99
N ALA A 164 2.84 -4.60 -10.32
CA ALA A 164 3.21 -4.71 -8.92
C ALA A 164 1.95 -4.84 -8.04
N GLY A 165 1.77 -5.99 -7.37
CA GLY A 165 0.67 -6.20 -6.43
C GLY A 165 -0.69 -6.45 -7.09
N ARG A 166 -0.75 -7.33 -8.11
CA ARG A 166 -2.03 -7.67 -8.76
C ARG A 166 -2.94 -8.55 -7.88
N THR A 167 -3.75 -7.86 -7.09
CA THR A 167 -5.22 -7.97 -6.96
C THR A 167 -5.65 -6.59 -6.39
N ASP A 168 -6.46 -5.79 -7.11
CA ASP A 168 -6.74 -4.36 -6.80
C ASP A 168 -5.57 -3.37 -7.00
N SER A 169 -4.96 -3.40 -8.20
CA SER A 169 -3.67 -2.81 -8.64
C SER A 169 -3.43 -1.29 -8.48
N ARG A 170 -4.17 -0.58 -7.62
CA ARG A 170 -3.71 0.73 -7.10
C ARG A 170 -3.50 0.80 -5.60
N GLY A 171 -3.96 -0.19 -4.85
CA GLY A 171 -4.19 -0.01 -3.42
C GLY A 171 -5.20 1.13 -3.18
N SER A 172 -5.70 1.21 -1.95
CA SER A 172 -6.51 2.35 -1.51
C SER A 172 -5.65 3.59 -1.27
N TRP A 173 -4.34 3.43 -1.09
CA TRP A 173 -3.38 4.52 -0.86
C TRP A 173 -2.02 4.21 -1.49
N ARG A 174 -1.28 5.28 -1.80
CA ARG A 174 0.10 5.25 -2.29
C ARG A 174 0.93 6.37 -1.69
N ALA A 175 2.22 6.15 -1.49
CA ALA A 175 3.12 7.20 -1.04
C ALA A 175 4.45 7.18 -1.82
N ALA A 176 4.85 8.32 -2.37
CA ALA A 176 6.12 8.50 -3.07
C ALA A 176 6.53 9.98 -3.14
N ASP A 177 7.74 10.23 -3.65
CA ASP A 177 8.11 11.57 -4.12
C ASP A 177 7.18 12.02 -5.26
N PRO A 178 6.92 13.33 -5.42
CA PRO A 178 5.98 13.85 -6.41
C PRO A 178 6.27 13.40 -7.84
N GLU A 179 7.54 13.29 -8.21
CA GLU A 179 7.99 12.87 -9.54
C GLU A 179 7.74 11.38 -9.83
N HIS A 180 7.46 10.60 -8.79
CA HIS A 180 7.22 9.16 -8.87
C HIS A 180 5.74 8.79 -8.73
N LEU A 181 4.91 9.75 -8.32
CA LEU A 181 3.46 9.59 -8.32
C LEU A 181 2.90 9.70 -9.75
N PRO A 182 1.90 8.88 -10.10
CA PRO A 182 1.16 9.09 -11.34
C PRO A 182 0.55 10.50 -11.39
N PRO A 183 0.28 11.02 -12.59
CA PRO A 183 -0.50 12.23 -12.76
C PRO A 183 -1.81 12.14 -11.99
N ALA A 184 -2.20 13.24 -11.35
CA ALA A 184 -3.46 13.31 -10.62
C ALA A 184 -4.61 12.95 -11.57
N ALA A 185 -5.41 11.95 -11.19
CA ALA A 185 -6.63 11.63 -11.92
C ALA A 185 -7.59 12.84 -11.87
N PRO A 186 -8.37 13.08 -12.94
CA PRO A 186 -9.42 14.09 -12.88
C PRO A 186 -10.43 13.74 -11.79
N ALA A 187 -11.05 14.76 -11.18
CA ALA A 187 -12.18 14.55 -10.26
C ALA A 187 -13.25 13.71 -10.95
N ASP A 188 -13.83 12.77 -10.23
CA ASP A 188 -15.00 12.06 -10.70
C ASP A 188 -16.23 12.97 -10.57
N PRO A 189 -16.86 13.40 -11.67
CA PRO A 189 -17.99 14.31 -11.66
C PRO A 189 -19.25 13.72 -11.01
N ALA A 190 -19.30 12.41 -10.76
CA ALA A 190 -20.39 11.73 -10.06
C ALA A 190 -20.21 11.67 -8.53
N THR A 191 -19.22 12.36 -7.99
CA THR A 191 -18.93 12.33 -6.55
C THR A 191 -19.94 13.17 -5.77
N ASP A 192 -20.91 12.51 -5.14
CA ASP A 192 -21.72 13.08 -4.06
C ASP A 192 -21.13 12.73 -2.68
N TRP A 193 -21.72 13.26 -1.61
CA TRP A 193 -21.25 13.01 -0.24
C TRP A 193 -21.35 11.54 0.17
N ASP A 194 -22.37 10.81 -0.27
CA ASP A 194 -22.54 9.38 0.03
C ASP A 194 -21.45 8.52 -0.63
N ALA A 195 -21.11 8.82 -1.88
CA ALA A 195 -20.02 8.19 -2.61
C ALA A 195 -18.66 8.56 -1.99
N MET A 196 -18.47 9.82 -1.62
CA MET A 196 -17.27 10.31 -0.95
C MET A 196 -17.06 9.60 0.39
N GLU A 197 -18.09 9.49 1.24
CA GLU A 197 -18.01 8.78 2.52
C GLU A 197 -17.57 7.33 2.34
N LYS A 198 -18.17 6.61 1.37
CA LYS A 198 -17.82 5.21 1.09
C LYS A 198 -16.37 5.06 0.61
N ARG A 199 -15.89 5.97 -0.24
CA ARG A 199 -14.52 5.94 -0.77
C ARG A 199 -13.51 6.34 0.30
N LEU A 200 -13.80 7.36 1.10
CA LEU A 200 -12.99 7.78 2.23
C LEU A 200 -12.91 6.68 3.30
N TYR A 201 -14.02 5.99 3.59
CA TYR A 201 -14.02 4.82 4.48
C TYR A 201 -13.03 3.76 4.01
N ARG A 202 -13.02 3.41 2.71
CA ARG A 202 -12.07 2.42 2.16
C ARG A 202 -10.62 2.88 2.30
N ALA A 203 -10.35 4.16 2.04
CA ALA A 203 -9.02 4.74 2.21
C ALA A 203 -8.55 4.71 3.67
N LEU A 204 -9.39 5.17 4.61
CA LEU A 204 -9.07 5.18 6.03
C LEU A 204 -8.97 3.78 6.62
N ARG A 205 -9.82 2.84 6.19
CA ARG A 205 -9.72 1.43 6.60
C ARG A 205 -8.39 0.84 6.13
N ALA A 206 -7.99 1.12 4.90
CA ALA A 206 -6.71 0.65 4.40
C ALA A 206 -5.52 1.26 5.14
N LEU A 207 -5.54 2.56 5.45
CA LEU A 207 -4.47 3.25 6.17
C LEU A 207 -4.39 2.87 7.66
N ALA A 208 -5.52 2.58 8.32
CA ALA A 208 -5.57 2.39 9.76
C ALA A 208 -5.75 0.93 10.22
N HIS A 209 -6.44 0.09 9.43
CA HIS A 209 -6.84 -1.28 9.84
C HIS A 209 -6.22 -2.36 8.95
N ASP A 210 -6.38 -2.26 7.62
CA ASP A 210 -5.93 -3.31 6.70
C ASP A 210 -4.39 -3.28 6.48
N THR A 211 -3.73 -2.21 6.91
CA THR A 211 -2.27 -2.08 6.91
C THR A 211 -1.75 -2.32 8.32
N PRO A 212 -1.16 -3.49 8.61
CA PRO A 212 -0.80 -3.88 9.98
C PRO A 212 0.32 -3.01 10.59
N PHE A 213 1.06 -2.28 9.75
CA PHE A 213 1.89 -1.15 10.15
C PHE A 213 2.17 -0.23 8.96
N LEU A 214 2.21 1.07 9.20
CA LEU A 214 2.70 2.06 8.24
C LEU A 214 4.20 2.34 8.49
N PRO A 215 4.94 2.85 7.49
CA PRO A 215 6.32 3.31 7.68
C PRO A 215 6.48 4.39 8.76
N GLY A 216 5.40 5.09 9.07
CA GLY A 216 5.37 6.15 10.07
C GLY A 216 3.99 6.80 10.14
N MET A 217 3.99 8.11 10.41
CA MET A 217 2.78 8.92 10.49
C MET A 217 2.30 9.30 9.09
N PHE A 218 1.03 9.09 8.79
CA PHE A 218 0.35 9.74 7.68
C PHE A 218 -0.40 10.97 8.16
N ILE A 219 -0.53 11.96 7.29
CA ILE A 219 -1.42 13.11 7.46
C ILE A 219 -2.18 13.25 6.15
N LEU A 220 -3.50 13.36 6.23
CA LEU A 220 -4.42 13.57 5.13
C LEU A 220 -5.21 14.85 5.40
N HIS A 221 -5.24 15.73 4.41
CA HIS A 221 -6.10 16.91 4.37
C HIS A 221 -7.16 16.74 3.30
N LEU A 222 -8.38 17.12 3.64
CA LEU A 222 -9.51 17.17 2.71
C LEU A 222 -10.10 18.58 2.82
N GLY A 223 -10.27 19.29 1.71
CA GLY A 223 -10.73 20.68 1.75
C GLY A 223 -11.16 21.24 0.41
N SER A 224 -11.52 22.52 0.39
CA SER A 224 -11.95 23.20 -0.83
C SER A 224 -10.77 23.69 -1.66
N ALA A 225 -10.83 23.46 -2.97
CA ALA A 225 -9.90 24.06 -3.94
C ALA A 225 -10.00 25.59 -3.99
N GLN A 226 -11.19 26.12 -3.73
CA GLN A 226 -11.50 27.56 -3.81
C GLN A 226 -11.12 28.30 -2.53
N ASP A 227 -11.26 27.63 -1.38
CA ASP A 227 -10.97 28.19 -0.07
C ASP A 227 -10.16 27.20 0.79
N PRO A 228 -8.81 27.30 0.77
CA PRO A 228 -7.94 26.40 1.51
C PRO A 228 -8.09 26.46 3.03
N GLN A 229 -8.84 27.44 3.58
CA GLN A 229 -9.13 27.52 5.01
C GLN A 229 -10.31 26.64 5.42
N ARG A 230 -11.08 26.12 4.45
CA ARG A 230 -12.16 25.15 4.68
C ARG A 230 -11.65 23.74 4.46
N PHE A 231 -11.10 23.16 5.52
CA PHE A 231 -10.56 21.81 5.47
C PHE A 231 -10.74 21.07 6.80
N VAL A 232 -10.67 19.75 6.68
CA VAL A 232 -10.55 18.80 7.79
C VAL A 232 -9.26 18.00 7.59
N GLN A 233 -8.75 17.46 8.69
CA GLN A 233 -7.54 16.65 8.69
C GLN A 233 -7.79 15.29 9.33
N CYS A 234 -6.97 14.33 8.93
CA CYS A 234 -6.94 12.99 9.47
C CYS A 234 -5.50 12.49 9.53
N TRP A 235 -5.06 11.92 10.63
CA TRP A 235 -3.72 11.36 10.78
C TRP A 235 -3.72 10.18 11.75
N ASN A 236 -2.64 9.41 11.78
CA ASN A 236 -2.42 8.45 12.85
C ASN A 236 -1.47 8.98 13.93
N GLU A 237 -1.72 8.60 15.17
CA GLU A 237 -0.78 8.79 16.28
C GLU A 237 -0.54 7.43 16.94
N GLY A 238 0.59 6.81 16.63
CA GLY A 238 0.81 5.39 16.95
C GLY A 238 -0.20 4.52 16.21
N LEU A 239 -1.07 3.83 16.96
CA LEU A 239 -2.13 2.95 16.44
C LEU A 239 -3.50 3.64 16.38
N GLU A 240 -3.61 4.86 16.88
CA GLU A 240 -4.87 5.61 16.91
C GLU A 240 -5.09 6.32 15.58
N LEU A 241 -6.36 6.44 15.18
CA LEU A 241 -6.78 7.35 14.13
C LEU A 241 -7.31 8.64 14.77
N VAL A 242 -6.87 9.80 14.29
CA VAL A 242 -7.30 11.10 14.77
C VAL A 242 -7.89 11.90 13.62
N ILE A 243 -9.05 12.50 13.83
CA ILE A 243 -9.65 13.46 12.90
C ILE A 243 -9.75 14.84 13.57
N GLU A 244 -9.59 15.88 12.77
CA GLU A 244 -9.64 17.27 13.21
C GLU A 244 -10.45 18.12 12.25
N ALA A 245 -11.28 18.99 12.79
CA ALA A 245 -12.02 20.00 12.04
C ALA A 245 -11.30 21.37 12.10
N THR A 246 -10.07 21.40 11.58
CA THR A 246 -9.16 22.57 11.64
C THR A 246 -9.77 23.81 10.99
N GLY A 247 -10.66 23.64 10.00
CA GLY A 247 -11.37 24.75 9.36
C GLY A 247 -12.11 25.67 10.33
N TYR A 248 -12.53 25.18 11.49
CA TYR A 248 -13.17 26.01 12.52
C TYR A 248 -12.23 26.98 13.24
N LEU A 249 -10.91 26.82 13.13
CA LEU A 249 -9.98 27.86 13.56
C LEU A 249 -10.03 29.10 12.66
N HIS A 250 -10.32 28.89 11.37
CA HIS A 250 -10.39 29.95 10.37
C HIS A 250 -11.81 30.51 10.24
N HIS A 251 -12.80 29.66 10.46
CA HIS A 251 -14.23 29.96 10.39
C HIS A 251 -14.95 29.58 11.70
N PRO A 252 -14.61 30.23 12.84
CA PRO A 252 -15.20 29.89 14.12
C PRO A 252 -16.72 30.12 14.16
N GLU A 253 -17.25 30.98 13.30
CA GLU A 253 -18.69 31.23 13.14
C GLU A 253 -19.48 30.04 12.59
N LEU A 254 -18.82 29.09 11.91
CA LEU A 254 -19.44 27.88 11.39
C LEU A 254 -19.45 26.74 12.42
N ALA A 255 -18.69 26.88 13.50
CA ALA A 255 -18.64 25.87 14.55
C ALA A 255 -19.92 25.91 15.38
N ASP A 256 -20.55 24.74 15.54
CA ASP A 256 -21.64 24.52 16.51
C ASP A 256 -21.10 23.62 17.63
N PRO A 257 -20.66 24.20 18.77
CA PRO A 257 -20.09 23.42 19.87
C PRO A 257 -21.04 22.37 20.45
N ALA A 258 -22.36 22.63 20.44
CA ALA A 258 -23.33 21.69 20.99
C ALA A 258 -23.44 20.45 20.10
N ARG A 259 -23.63 20.66 18.78
CA ARG A 259 -23.65 19.57 17.79
C ARG A 259 -22.35 18.78 17.77
N LEU A 260 -21.20 19.47 17.84
CA LEU A 260 -19.88 18.84 17.85
C LEU A 260 -19.70 17.95 19.08
N ALA A 261 -20.04 18.47 20.28
CA ALA A 261 -19.98 17.69 21.52
C ALA A 261 -20.93 16.49 21.51
N GLU A 262 -22.17 16.65 21.04
CA GLU A 262 -23.14 15.56 20.90
C GLU A 262 -22.67 14.48 19.92
N SER A 263 -21.95 14.87 18.86
CA SER A 263 -21.36 13.96 17.88
C SER A 263 -20.02 13.35 18.36
N GLY A 264 -19.61 13.63 19.60
CA GLY A 264 -18.43 13.04 20.24
C GLY A 264 -17.11 13.74 19.95
N TRP A 265 -17.11 14.89 19.28
CA TRP A 265 -15.92 15.74 19.15
C TRP A 265 -15.54 16.34 20.50
N GLN A 266 -14.25 16.55 20.69
CA GLN A 266 -13.65 17.18 21.86
C GLN A 266 -12.87 18.41 21.40
N SER A 267 -12.70 19.42 22.27
CA SER A 267 -11.95 20.65 21.93
C SER A 267 -10.67 20.80 22.76
N PRO A 268 -9.67 19.90 22.65
CA PRO A 268 -8.37 20.14 23.27
C PRO A 268 -7.73 21.40 22.66
N HIS A 269 -7.27 22.33 23.51
CA HIS A 269 -6.57 23.54 23.08
C HIS A 269 -7.32 24.40 22.02
N SER A 270 -8.66 24.39 22.05
CA SER A 270 -9.53 25.10 21.09
C SER A 270 -9.57 24.49 19.67
N LEU A 271 -9.08 23.25 19.50
CA LEU A 271 -9.14 22.50 18.26
C LEU A 271 -10.15 21.36 18.38
N TRP A 272 -11.14 21.29 17.49
CA TRP A 272 -12.12 20.20 17.50
C TRP A 272 -11.53 18.93 16.91
N GLN A 273 -11.37 17.91 17.76
CA GLN A 273 -10.77 16.63 17.42
C GLN A 273 -11.62 15.45 17.90
N ARG A 274 -11.49 14.32 17.21
CA ARG A 274 -11.98 13.02 17.66
C ARG A 274 -10.87 11.99 17.48
N ARG A 275 -10.67 11.17 18.51
CA ARG A 275 -9.65 10.12 18.52
C ARG A 275 -10.32 8.74 18.55
N PHE A 276 -9.73 7.80 17.83
CA PHE A 276 -10.17 6.41 17.73
C PHE A 276 -8.99 5.49 18.09
N PRO A 277 -8.82 5.15 19.37
CA PRO A 277 -7.68 4.36 19.83
C PRO A 277 -7.68 2.92 19.29
N ASP A 278 -8.86 2.38 19.02
CA ASP A 278 -9.04 1.01 18.54
C ASP A 278 -9.05 0.91 17.00
N ALA A 279 -8.66 1.96 16.27
CA ALA A 279 -8.77 2.02 14.82
C ALA A 279 -8.02 0.89 14.08
N MET A 280 -6.90 0.42 14.64
CA MET A 280 -6.17 -0.74 14.12
C MET A 280 -6.94 -2.06 14.32
N GLY A 281 -7.68 -2.22 15.42
CA GLY A 281 -8.42 -3.44 15.71
C GLY A 281 -9.85 -3.46 15.15
N GLU A 282 -10.45 -2.28 14.94
CA GLU A 282 -11.86 -2.12 14.64
C GLU A 282 -12.11 -1.27 13.38
N ALA A 283 -12.44 -1.93 12.27
CA ALA A 283 -12.79 -1.26 11.01
C ALA A 283 -13.97 -0.27 11.11
N SER A 284 -14.82 -0.40 12.15
CA SER A 284 -15.93 0.52 12.45
C SER A 284 -15.45 1.95 12.78
N CYS A 285 -14.25 2.08 13.35
CA CYS A 285 -13.62 3.38 13.63
C CYS A 285 -13.37 4.16 12.33
N ALA A 286 -12.79 3.52 11.31
CA ALA A 286 -12.57 4.14 10.01
C ALA A 286 -13.89 4.59 9.35
N LYS A 287 -14.96 3.80 9.50
CA LYS A 287 -16.30 4.17 8.99
C LYS A 287 -16.85 5.40 9.69
N THR A 288 -16.74 5.44 11.02
CA THR A 288 -17.22 6.58 11.83
C THR A 288 -16.41 7.84 11.53
N ALA A 289 -15.09 7.72 11.43
CA ALA A 289 -14.21 8.81 11.05
C ALA A 289 -14.55 9.39 9.68
N ALA A 290 -14.77 8.53 8.66
CA ALA A 290 -15.17 8.97 7.33
C ALA A 290 -16.50 9.74 7.33
N HIS A 291 -17.51 9.23 8.04
CA HIS A 291 -18.81 9.89 8.19
C HIS A 291 -18.67 11.28 8.84
N MET A 292 -17.91 11.37 9.93
CA MET A 292 -17.67 12.63 10.64
C MET A 292 -16.90 13.64 9.76
N LEU A 293 -15.85 13.22 9.07
CA LEU A 293 -15.07 14.07 8.16
C LEU A 293 -15.94 14.64 7.02
N VAL A 294 -16.74 13.80 6.37
CA VAL A 294 -17.68 14.23 5.32
C VAL A 294 -18.74 15.19 5.85
N GLY A 295 -19.31 14.90 7.02
CA GLY A 295 -20.25 15.80 7.68
C GLY A 295 -19.66 17.17 7.96
N GLU A 296 -18.43 17.23 8.47
CA GLU A 296 -17.76 18.50 8.76
C GLU A 296 -17.34 19.26 7.49
N LEU A 297 -16.94 18.57 6.41
CA LEU A 297 -16.73 19.23 5.11
C LEU A 297 -18.01 19.92 4.61
N GLY A 298 -19.17 19.25 4.75
CA GLY A 298 -20.47 19.82 4.42
C GLY A 298 -20.82 21.04 5.30
N ASN A 299 -20.57 20.97 6.61
CA ASN A 299 -20.82 22.09 7.53
C ASN A 299 -19.87 23.28 7.29
N LEU A 300 -18.65 23.01 6.86
CA LEU A 300 -17.71 24.01 6.39
C LEU A 300 -18.08 24.57 5.01
N GLY A 301 -19.18 24.12 4.38
CA GLY A 301 -19.65 24.62 3.09
C GLY A 301 -18.76 24.26 1.91
N VAL A 302 -17.98 23.18 2.01
CA VAL A 302 -17.22 22.63 0.88
C VAL A 302 -18.21 21.98 -0.09
N ASP A 303 -18.05 22.18 -1.40
CA ASP A 303 -18.81 21.45 -2.42
C ASP A 303 -18.03 20.16 -2.79
N PRO A 304 -18.68 18.98 -2.90
CA PRO A 304 -18.04 17.77 -3.41
C PRO A 304 -17.26 17.95 -4.71
N ALA A 305 -17.73 18.81 -5.62
CA ALA A 305 -17.08 19.09 -6.90
C ALA A 305 -15.79 19.91 -6.76
N ASP A 306 -15.68 20.70 -5.69
CA ASP A 306 -14.50 21.50 -5.34
C ASP A 306 -13.55 20.79 -4.38
N LEU A 307 -13.88 19.55 -3.95
CA LEU A 307 -13.10 18.81 -2.99
C LEU A 307 -11.73 18.41 -3.58
N VAL A 308 -10.69 18.78 -2.85
CA VAL A 308 -9.31 18.34 -3.09
C VAL A 308 -8.78 17.60 -1.87
N HIS A 309 -7.79 16.75 -2.11
CA HIS A 309 -7.03 16.09 -1.06
C HIS A 309 -5.54 16.34 -1.21
N SER A 310 -4.85 16.40 -0.08
CA SER A 310 -3.39 16.35 -0.02
C SER A 310 -2.98 15.51 1.18
N GLY A 311 -1.78 14.97 1.17
CA GLY A 311 -1.29 14.32 2.36
C GLY A 311 0.16 13.94 2.27
N THR A 312 0.67 13.49 3.40
CA THR A 312 2.05 13.01 3.53
C THR A 312 2.07 11.70 4.28
N VAL A 313 3.04 10.83 3.98
CA VAL A 313 3.42 9.70 4.82
C VAL A 313 4.88 9.86 5.19
N SER A 314 5.18 9.88 6.48
CA SER A 314 6.55 9.86 6.98
C SER A 314 7.07 8.43 7.07
N GLY A 315 8.34 8.25 6.75
CA GLY A 315 9.02 6.96 6.83
C GLY A 315 10.52 7.14 6.94
N ARG A 316 11.12 6.65 8.03
CA ARG A 316 12.59 6.58 8.25
C ARG A 316 13.36 7.89 7.93
N GLY A 317 12.78 9.04 8.28
CA GLY A 317 13.39 10.36 8.09
C GLY A 317 13.07 11.04 6.75
N HIS A 318 12.24 10.40 5.92
CA HIS A 318 11.72 10.95 4.67
C HIS A 318 10.22 11.24 4.77
N ASN A 319 9.74 12.21 4.00
CA ASN A 319 8.32 12.53 3.86
C ASN A 319 7.93 12.30 2.41
N PHE A 320 6.97 11.42 2.19
CA PHE A 320 6.41 11.11 0.88
C PHE A 320 5.04 11.77 0.73
N HIS A 321 4.64 12.08 -0.50
CA HIS A 321 3.28 12.56 -0.77
C HIS A 321 2.31 11.37 -0.79
N LEU A 322 1.21 11.51 -0.06
CA LEU A 322 0.12 10.54 -0.01
C LEU A 322 -0.85 10.81 -1.17
N ASP A 323 -1.11 9.78 -1.95
CA ASP A 323 -2.10 9.76 -3.02
C ASP A 323 -3.19 8.73 -2.69
N LEU A 324 -4.45 9.07 -2.97
CA LEU A 324 -5.60 8.20 -2.74
C LEU A 324 -6.35 7.94 -4.06
N PRO A 325 -5.86 7.00 -4.90
CA PRO A 325 -6.38 6.80 -6.26
C PRO A 325 -7.88 6.49 -6.35
N GLY A 326 -8.44 5.88 -5.31
CA GLY A 326 -9.85 5.50 -5.23
C GLY A 326 -10.78 6.56 -4.62
N LEU A 327 -10.26 7.72 -4.19
CA LEU A 327 -11.05 8.72 -3.47
C LEU A 327 -12.05 9.46 -4.38
N GLY A 328 -11.69 9.69 -5.64
CA GLY A 328 -12.49 10.46 -6.60
C GLY A 328 -12.38 11.99 -6.46
N ALA A 329 -11.71 12.48 -5.42
CA ALA A 329 -11.30 13.88 -5.28
C ALA A 329 -9.96 14.13 -5.99
N ARG A 330 -9.76 15.34 -6.51
CA ARG A 330 -8.47 15.73 -7.13
C ARG A 330 -7.38 15.81 -6.07
N ARG A 331 -6.17 15.43 -6.42
CA ARG A 331 -4.98 15.74 -5.60
C ARG A 331 -4.70 17.25 -5.73
N ASP A 332 -4.50 17.93 -4.61
CA ASP A 332 -4.11 19.34 -4.61
C ASP A 332 -2.67 19.46 -5.16
N PRO A 333 -2.46 20.18 -6.28
CA PRO A 333 -1.13 20.36 -6.85
C PRO A 333 -0.22 21.30 -6.03
N ARG A 334 -0.77 22.00 -5.02
CA ARG A 334 -0.02 22.91 -4.15
C ARG A 334 0.64 22.21 -2.95
N ALA A 335 0.31 20.94 -2.75
CA ALA A 335 0.77 20.14 -1.62
C ALA A 335 2.19 19.62 -1.80
#